data_AF-A0A183EUJ0-F1
#
_entry.id   AF-A0A183EUJ0-F1
#
_cell.length_a   1.000
_cell.length_b   1.000
_cell.length_c   1.000
_cell.angle_alpha   90.00
_cell.angle_beta   90.00
_cell.angle_gamma   90.00
#
_symmetry.space_group_name_H-M   'P 1'
#
loop_
_entity.id
_entity.type
_entity.pdbx_description
1 polymer ?
#
loop_
_entity_poly.entity_id
_entity_poly.type
_entity_poly.pdbx_seq_one_letter_code
_entity_poly.pdbx_strand_id
1 'polypeptide(L)' 'MAGGEGTWDRSAVGLFVGNFETNYVADTFFDPTGWGKGQLFINGHNIGRYWPNVGPQVSIFLLITKM' A
#
# COMPACT_ATOMS: atom_id res chain seq x y z
N MET A 1 -32.93 3.64 9.05
CA MET A 1 -32.95 3.31 10.49
C MET A 1 -32.93 1.80 10.61
N ALA A 2 -31.99 1.27 11.41
CA ALA A 2 -31.52 -0.12 11.51
C ALA A 2 -30.79 -0.61 10.24
N GLY A 3 -29.48 -0.85 10.21
CA GLY A 3 -28.60 -1.35 11.26
C GLY A 3 -28.11 -2.75 10.89
N GLY A 4 -27.50 -2.89 9.71
CA GLY A 4 -26.82 -4.12 9.31
C GLY A 4 -25.34 -3.93 9.57
N GLU A 5 -24.83 -4.51 10.65
CA GLU A 5 -23.38 -4.58 10.89
C GLU A 5 -22.78 -5.49 9.81
N GLY A 6 -22.37 -4.89 8.69
CA GLY A 6 -21.50 -5.55 7.73
C GLY A 6 -20.18 -5.81 8.46
N THR A 7 -20.00 -7.04 8.95
CA THR A 7 -18.71 -7.51 9.43
C THR A 7 -17.80 -7.61 8.20
N TRP A 8 -17.23 -6.46 7.79
CA TRP A 8 -16.20 -6.44 6.77
C TRP A 8 -15.09 -7.35 7.26
N ASP A 9 -14.96 -8.50 6.61
CA ASP A 9 -13.93 -9.46 6.93
C ASP A 9 -12.57 -8.81 6.65
N ARG A 10 -11.92 -8.34 7.72
CA ARG A 10 -10.58 -7.72 7.65
C ARG A 10 -9.50 -8.71 7.17
N SER A 11 -9.83 -10.00 7.04
CA SER A 11 -8.93 -11.04 6.56
C SER A 11 -9.09 -11.35 5.06
N ALA A 12 -10.09 -10.79 4.40
CA ALA A 12 -10.28 -10.96 2.96
C ALA A 12 -9.26 -10.14 2.15
N VAL A 13 -8.95 -10.61 0.93
CA VAL A 13 -8.09 -9.88 0.00
C VAL A 13 -8.83 -8.64 -0.49
N GLY A 14 -8.24 -7.46 -0.24
CA GLY A 14 -8.78 -6.17 -0.67
C GLY A 14 -7.86 -5.44 -1.65
N LEU A 15 -8.45 -4.66 -2.56
CA LEU A 15 -7.76 -3.69 -3.38
C LEU A 15 -7.98 -2.29 -2.79
N PHE A 16 -6.89 -1.62 -2.40
CA PHE A 16 -6.90 -0.26 -1.89
C PHE A 16 -6.30 0.67 -2.93
N VAL A 17 -7.03 1.73 -3.31
CA VAL A 17 -6.62 2.71 -4.32
C VAL A 17 -6.73 4.11 -3.73
N GLY A 18 -5.71 4.93 -3.97
CA GLY A 18 -5.67 6.33 -3.57
C GLY A 18 -4.83 7.15 -4.55
N ASN A 19 -5.05 8.46 -4.54
CA ASN A 19 -4.31 9.42 -5.36
C ASN A 19 -3.76 10.53 -4.46
N PHE A 20 -2.61 11.08 -4.82
CA PHE A 20 -2.04 12.26 -4.18
C PHE A 20 -1.34 13.12 -5.24
N GLU A 21 -1.17 14.41 -4.97
CA GLU A 21 -0.46 15.35 -5.84
C GLU A 21 0.79 15.87 -5.14
N THR A 22 1.85 16.12 -5.90
CA THR A 22 3.09 16.72 -5.39
C THR A 22 3.69 17.68 -6.42
N ASN A 23 4.23 18.79 -5.96
CA ASN A 23 4.94 19.77 -6.80
C ASN A 23 6.41 19.38 -7.04
N TYR A 24 6.91 18.36 -6.31
CA TYR A 24 8.28 17.90 -6.41
C TYR A 24 8.33 16.38 -6.29
N VAL A 25 9.08 15.75 -7.19
CA VAL A 25 9.26 14.29 -7.21
C VAL A 25 10.69 14.00 -6.75
N ALA A 26 10.84 13.02 -5.86
CA ALA A 26 12.12 12.54 -5.34
C ALA A 26 12.04 11.07 -4.99
N ASP A 27 13.17 10.38 -4.94
CA ASP A 27 13.22 9.03 -4.39
C ASP A 27 12.64 9.00 -2.97
N THR A 28 11.86 7.98 -2.66
CA THR A 28 11.16 7.89 -1.37
C THR A 28 10.93 6.42 -0.97
N PHE A 29 10.25 6.23 0.15
CA PHE A 29 9.88 4.92 0.67
C PHE A 29 8.38 4.85 0.94
N PHE A 30 7.76 3.77 0.49
CA PHE A 30 6.42 3.40 0.93
C PHE A 30 6.51 2.63 2.25
N ASP A 31 5.78 3.10 3.27
CA ASP A 31 5.68 2.46 4.58
C ASP A 31 4.32 1.77 4.77
N PRO A 32 4.25 0.43 4.70
CA PRO A 32 3.04 -0.34 4.94
C PRO A 32 2.80 -0.67 6.43
N THR A 33 3.42 0.05 7.37
CA THR A 33 3.21 -0.21 8.81
C THR A 33 1.72 -0.22 9.16
N GLY A 34 1.30 -1.29 9.84
CA GLY A 34 -0.11 -1.56 10.17
C GLY A 34 -0.89 -2.34 9.10
N TRP A 35 -0.30 -2.58 7.91
CA TRP A 35 -0.89 -3.41 6.87
C TRP A 35 -0.46 -4.87 7.04
N GLY A 36 -1.19 -5.80 6.39
CA GLY A 36 -0.88 -7.23 6.37
C GLY A 36 0.23 -7.60 5.38
N LYS A 37 -0.11 -8.30 4.31
CA LYS A 37 0.80 -8.70 3.22
C LYS A 37 0.14 -8.39 1.88
N GLY A 38 0.90 -7.93 0.89
CA GLY A 38 0.35 -7.63 -0.42
C GLY A 38 1.36 -7.21 -1.48
N GLN A 39 0.84 -6.57 -2.53
CA GLN A 39 1.60 -6.03 -3.67
C GLN A 39 1.34 -4.52 -3.77
N LEU A 40 2.36 -3.75 -4.11
CA LEU A 40 2.26 -2.30 -4.31
C LEU A 40 2.38 -1.96 -5.80
N PHE A 41 1.43 -1.15 -6.28
CA PHE A 41 1.48 -0.54 -7.60
C PHE A 41 1.42 0.98 -7.45
N ILE A 42 2.30 1.69 -8.17
CA ILE A 42 2.31 3.15 -8.28
C ILE A 42 2.35 3.48 -9.77
N ASN A 43 1.41 4.31 -10.23
CA ASN A 43 1.31 4.77 -11.62
C ASN A 43 1.38 3.64 -12.66
N GLY A 44 0.78 2.48 -12.35
CA GLY A 44 0.76 1.29 -13.21
C GLY A 44 1.99 0.39 -13.11
N HIS A 45 3.04 0.80 -12.39
CA HIS A 45 4.24 0.00 -12.18
C HIS A 45 4.12 -0.88 -10.95
N ASN A 46 4.39 -2.19 -11.09
CA ASN A 46 4.54 -3.07 -9.93
C ASN A 46 5.87 -2.75 -9.23
N ILE A 47 5.80 -2.23 -8.01
CA ILE A 47 6.96 -1.85 -7.22
C ILE A 47 7.47 -3.06 -6.41
N GLY A 48 6.57 -3.94 -5.98
CA GLY A 48 6.93 -5.21 -5.35
C GLY A 48 6.00 -5.63 -4.22
N ARG A 49 6.48 -6.61 -3.45
CA ARG A 49 5.76 -7.23 -2.33
C ARG A 49 6.11 -6.55 -1.00
N TYR A 50 5.11 -6.25 -0.18
CA TYR A 50 5.32 -5.91 1.23
C TYR A 50 4.88 -7.05 2.16
N TRP A 51 5.59 -7.20 3.28
CA TRP A 51 5.18 -8.04 4.40
C TRP A 51 5.77 -7.53 5.73
N PRO A 52 5.32 -6.36 6.23
CA PRO A 52 5.88 -5.69 7.41
C PRO A 52 5.84 -6.56 8.67
N ASN A 53 4.83 -7.43 8.82
CA ASN A 53 4.68 -8.29 10.00
C ASN A 53 5.77 -9.37 10.13
N VAL A 54 6.46 -9.74 9.04
CA VAL A 54 7.52 -10.76 9.05
C VAL A 54 8.92 -10.14 8.93
N GLY A 55 9.05 -9.02 8.20
CA GLY A 55 10.35 -8.35 8.02
C GLY A 55 11.38 -9.18 7.22
N PRO A 56 12.67 -8.81 7.22
CA PRO A 56 13.27 -7.62 7.86
C PRO A 56 13.02 -6.32 7.08
N GLN A 57 12.64 -6.43 5.80
CA GLN A 57 12.32 -5.26 4.98
C GLN A 57 10.86 -4.84 5.22
N VAL A 58 10.70 -3.67 5.84
CA VAL A 58 9.39 -3.09 6.15
C VAL A 58 8.96 -2.14 5.04
N SER A 59 9.85 -1.23 4.62
CA SER A 59 9.57 -0.23 3.60
C SER A 59 10.01 -0.67 2.20
N ILE A 60 9.26 -0.24 1.19
CA ILE A 60 9.58 -0.47 -0.23
C ILE A 60 10.15 0.82 -0.82
N PHE A 61 11.30 0.71 -1.46
CA PHE A 61 11.93 1.85 -2.14
C PHE A 61 11.20 2.22 -3.43
N LEU A 62 10.89 3.51 -3.58
CA LEU A 62 10.28 4.10 -4.78
C LEU A 62 11.31 4.98 -5.48
N LEU A 63 11.67 4.58 -6.70
CA LEU A 63 12.50 5.39 -7.60
C LEU A 63 11.65 6.45 -8.29
N ILE A 64 12.16 7.68 -8.34
CA ILE A 64 11.56 8.81 -9.05
C ILE A 64 11.19 8.47 -10.50
N THR A 65 11.97 7.62 -11.17
CA THR A 65 11.74 7.22 -12.56
C THR A 65 10.52 6.32 -12.77
N LYS A 66 9.91 5.84 -11.69
CA LYS A 66 8.69 5.02 -11.70
C LYS A 66 7.47 5.77 -11.12
N MET A 67 7.61 7.07 -10.90
CA MET A 67 6.54 7.98 -10.48
C MET A 67 6.10 8.87 -11.64
#